data_AF-M7ML58-F1
#
_entry.id   AF-M7ML58-F1
#
_cell.length_a   1.000
_cell.length_b   1.000
_cell.length_c   1.000
_cell.angle_alpha   90.00
_cell.angle_beta   90.00
_cell.angle_gamma   90.00
#
_symmetry.space_group_name_H-M   'P 1'
#
loop_
_entity.id
_entity.type
_entity.pdbx_description
1 polymer ?
#
loop_
_entity_poly.entity_id
_entity_poly.type
_entity_poly.pdbx_seq_one_letter_code
_entity_poly.pdbx_strand_id
1 'polypeptide(L)'
;MTTSTNGKFDRKPLIAGNWKMNMDHVQGITLLQKLAWTLADAEHDFSRVEVAVFPPFTDLRGVQTLTMGDDLPVHYGAQDLSAQDSGAYTGEISGQFLSRLGCSYVLVGHSERRALHHESDALLATKVAAAFRHSITPVLCVGEGLEIRQAGTHVEYTLEQLRGSLEGITAEQAATLVVAYEPVWAIGTGEVAGPEDAQELCAAIRTELAQLFGDETAAKVRILYGGSVKAANAASILAQRDVDGVLVGGASLDAAEFANIVRFEHHLVTD
;
A
#
# COMPACT_ATOMS: atom_id res chain seq x y z
N MET A 1 -11.00 11.24 10.91
CA MET A 1 -10.04 11.58 9.84
C MET A 1 -8.79 10.78 10.11
N THR A 2 -7.93 10.50 9.13
CA THR A 2 -6.49 10.63 9.35
C THR A 2 -6.29 11.80 10.29
N THR A 3 -6.06 11.52 11.57
CA THR A 3 -6.35 12.52 12.61
C THR A 3 -5.49 13.73 12.30
N SER A 4 -6.10 14.91 12.23
CA SER A 4 -5.37 16.13 11.94
C SER A 4 -5.32 17.00 13.17
N THR A 5 -4.11 17.35 13.57
CA THR A 5 -3.85 18.28 14.67
C THR A 5 -3.38 19.60 14.04
N ASN A 6 -4.13 20.68 14.25
CA ASN A 6 -3.84 22.00 13.65
C ASN A 6 -3.74 21.99 12.12
N GLY A 7 -4.60 21.21 11.44
CA GLY A 7 -4.65 21.14 9.98
C GLY A 7 -3.54 20.30 9.33
N LYS A 8 -2.68 19.65 10.13
CA LYS A 8 -1.67 18.69 9.68
C LYS A 8 -2.09 17.28 10.07
N PHE A 9 -2.02 16.34 9.13
CA PHE A 9 -2.25 14.93 9.42
C PHE A 9 -1.19 14.39 10.39
N ASP A 10 -1.62 13.62 11.39
CA ASP A 10 -0.75 12.95 12.35
C ASP A 10 0.20 11.97 11.64
N ARG A 11 -0.30 11.33 10.57
CA ARG A 11 0.48 10.55 9.60
C ARG A 11 0.12 11.02 8.21
N LYS A 12 1.13 11.33 7.39
CA LYS A 12 0.93 11.76 5.99
C LYS A 12 0.19 10.66 5.21
N PRO A 13 -0.99 10.95 4.63
CA PRO A 13 -1.73 9.95 3.88
C PRO A 13 -0.92 9.42 2.70
N LEU A 14 -0.99 8.11 2.45
CA LEU A 14 -0.36 7.46 1.30
C LEU A 14 -1.43 6.88 0.35
N ILE A 15 -1.46 7.39 -0.88
CA ILE A 15 -2.37 6.94 -1.93
C ILE A 15 -1.55 6.13 -2.93
N ALA A 16 -1.69 4.82 -2.85
CA ALA A 16 -0.86 3.83 -3.54
C ALA A 16 -1.65 3.16 -4.67
N GLY A 17 -1.22 3.31 -5.93
CA GLY A 17 -1.83 2.67 -7.08
C GLY A 17 -1.16 1.34 -7.42
N ASN A 18 -1.82 0.21 -7.13
CA ASN A 18 -1.36 -1.10 -7.54
C ASN A 18 -1.86 -1.44 -8.94
N TRP A 19 -0.97 -1.33 -9.93
CA TRP A 19 -1.31 -1.60 -11.33
C TRP A 19 -1.50 -3.09 -11.63
N LYS A 20 -1.05 -3.98 -10.72
CA LYS A 20 -1.08 -5.44 -10.89
C LYS A 20 -0.43 -5.85 -12.23
N MET A 21 -0.85 -6.98 -12.79
CA MET A 21 -0.37 -7.45 -14.10
C MET A 21 -1.13 -6.77 -15.24
N ASN A 22 -1.02 -5.44 -15.35
CA ASN A 22 -1.58 -4.64 -16.44
C ASN A 22 -0.50 -3.78 -17.08
N MET A 23 -0.72 -3.44 -18.35
CA MET A 23 0.09 -2.55 -19.19
C MET A 23 1.47 -3.12 -19.58
N ASP A 24 1.99 -2.63 -20.69
CA ASP A 24 3.40 -2.70 -21.03
C ASP A 24 4.14 -1.41 -20.64
N HIS A 25 5.47 -1.41 -20.79
CA HIS A 25 6.30 -0.27 -20.37
C HIS A 25 5.96 1.05 -21.07
N VAL A 26 5.41 1.04 -22.30
CA VAL A 26 5.01 2.27 -23.01
C VAL A 26 3.71 2.81 -22.41
N GLN A 27 2.75 1.92 -22.17
CA GLN A 27 1.49 2.24 -21.54
C GLN A 27 1.68 2.73 -20.09
N GLY A 28 2.56 2.08 -19.31
CA GLY A 28 2.91 2.49 -17.96
C GLY A 28 3.54 3.88 -17.90
N ILE A 29 4.49 4.20 -18.80
CA ILE A 29 5.04 5.55 -18.93
C ILE A 29 3.93 6.56 -19.25
N THR A 30 3.07 6.23 -20.23
CA THR A 30 1.97 7.11 -20.64
C THR A 30 1.00 7.39 -19.50
N LEU A 31 0.66 6.37 -18.70
CA LEU A 31 -0.23 6.52 -17.54
C LEU A 31 0.40 7.42 -16.48
N LEU A 32 1.68 7.21 -16.16
CA LEU A 32 2.39 8.03 -15.17
C LEU A 32 2.51 9.49 -15.62
N GLN A 33 2.81 9.75 -16.89
CA GLN A 33 2.82 11.11 -17.46
C GLN A 33 1.46 11.79 -17.30
N LYS A 34 0.37 11.10 -17.68
CA LYS A 34 -0.99 11.62 -17.54
C LYS A 34 -1.34 11.91 -16.09
N LEU A 35 -1.01 11.01 -15.16
CA LEU A 35 -1.24 11.20 -13.74
C LEU A 35 -0.49 12.44 -13.22
N ALA A 36 0.79 12.56 -13.55
CA ALA A 36 1.62 13.68 -13.11
C ALA A 36 1.07 15.02 -13.60
N TRP A 37 0.70 15.13 -14.88
CA TRP A 37 0.06 16.33 -15.42
C TRP A 37 -1.29 16.62 -14.77
N THR A 38 -2.13 15.60 -14.59
CA THR A 38 -3.45 15.77 -13.95
C THR A 38 -3.32 16.30 -12.53
N LEU A 39 -2.33 15.83 -11.77
CA LEU A 39 -2.06 16.31 -10.42
C LEU A 39 -1.44 17.71 -10.41
N ALA A 40 -0.56 18.02 -11.35
CA ALA A 40 0.05 19.34 -11.50
C ALA A 40 -0.98 20.42 -11.88
N ASP A 41 -1.83 20.14 -12.87
CA ASP A 41 -2.93 21.04 -13.29
C ASP A 41 -3.93 21.28 -12.17
N ALA A 42 -4.08 20.31 -11.27
CA ALA A 42 -4.92 20.38 -10.09
C ALA A 42 -4.24 21.01 -8.86
N GLU A 43 -2.99 21.48 -9.01
CA GLU A 43 -2.17 22.08 -7.94
C GLU A 43 -2.05 21.17 -6.70
N HIS A 44 -1.91 19.86 -6.91
CA HIS A 44 -1.84 18.89 -5.82
C HIS A 44 -0.61 19.13 -4.92
N ASP A 45 -0.83 19.16 -3.60
CA ASP A 45 0.24 19.28 -2.61
C ASP A 45 0.81 17.90 -2.23
N PHE A 46 1.88 17.51 -2.92
CA PHE A 46 2.62 16.27 -2.65
C PHE A 46 3.29 16.24 -1.28
N SER A 47 3.44 17.38 -0.59
CA SER A 47 3.93 17.42 0.80
C SER A 47 2.84 17.04 1.80
N ARG A 48 1.58 17.22 1.43
CA ARG A 48 0.40 16.93 2.25
C ARG A 48 -0.13 15.51 2.06
N VAL A 49 -0.20 15.02 0.83
CA VAL A 49 -0.64 13.65 0.50
C VAL A 49 0.41 13.00 -0.40
N GLU A 50 0.93 11.85 0.02
CA GLU A 50 1.92 11.10 -0.72
C GLU A 50 1.28 10.23 -1.78
N VAL A 51 1.89 10.19 -2.97
CA VAL A 51 1.41 9.38 -4.09
C VAL A 51 2.47 8.36 -4.44
N ALA A 52 2.06 7.09 -4.54
CA ALA A 52 2.93 6.01 -5.00
C ALA A 52 2.24 5.17 -6.08
N VAL A 53 3.02 4.64 -7.02
CA VAL A 53 2.53 3.66 -8.01
C VAL A 53 3.37 2.38 -7.98
N PHE A 54 2.72 1.24 -8.20
CA PHE A 54 3.34 -0.08 -8.21
C PHE A 54 3.17 -0.70 -9.60
N PRO A 55 4.04 -0.36 -10.57
CA PRO A 55 4.01 -0.96 -11.90
C PRO A 55 4.54 -2.41 -11.91
N PRO A 56 4.27 -3.20 -12.96
CA PRO A 56 4.97 -4.45 -13.21
C PRO A 56 6.49 -4.26 -13.27
N PHE A 57 7.26 -5.31 -12.96
CA PHE A 57 8.73 -5.23 -12.97
C PHE A 57 9.31 -4.74 -14.31
N THR A 58 8.68 -5.10 -15.43
CA THR A 58 9.09 -4.71 -16.78
C THR A 58 9.02 -3.21 -17.05
N ASP A 59 8.25 -2.49 -16.24
CA ASP A 59 7.90 -1.09 -16.47
C ASP A 59 8.69 -0.18 -15.51
N LEU A 60 9.23 -0.73 -14.41
CA LEU A 60 9.95 0.01 -13.37
C LEU A 60 11.09 0.87 -13.92
N ARG A 61 11.82 0.38 -14.93
CA ARG A 61 12.92 1.18 -15.52
C ARG A 61 12.38 2.39 -16.27
N GLY A 62 11.28 2.23 -17.01
CA GLY A 62 10.61 3.32 -17.72
C GLY A 62 10.06 4.37 -16.75
N VAL A 63 9.38 3.90 -15.70
CA VAL A 63 8.89 4.72 -14.59
C VAL A 63 10.03 5.49 -13.92
N GLN A 64 11.13 4.81 -13.56
CA GLN A 64 12.32 5.46 -12.99
C GLN A 64 12.85 6.57 -13.90
N THR A 65 13.05 6.28 -15.19
CA THR A 65 13.62 7.26 -16.13
C THR A 65 12.74 8.49 -16.29
N LEU A 66 11.41 8.30 -16.30
CA LEU A 66 10.47 9.40 -16.38
C LEU A 66 10.46 10.22 -15.09
N THR A 67 10.30 9.57 -13.94
CA THR A 67 10.25 10.25 -12.63
C THR A 67 11.52 11.05 -12.37
N MET A 68 12.70 10.50 -12.67
CA MET A 68 13.97 11.20 -12.48
C MET A 68 14.23 12.27 -13.55
N GLY A 69 13.79 12.03 -14.79
CA GLY A 69 14.03 12.94 -15.91
C GLY A 69 13.21 14.23 -15.80
N ASP A 70 11.96 14.10 -15.35
CA ASP A 70 11.00 15.20 -15.24
C ASP A 70 10.83 15.70 -13.79
N ASP A 71 11.64 15.20 -12.85
CA ASP A 71 11.58 15.51 -11.40
C ASP A 71 10.17 15.35 -10.82
N LEU A 72 9.50 14.25 -11.17
CA LEU A 72 8.12 14.01 -10.77
C LEU A 72 8.04 13.69 -9.26
N PRO A 73 7.18 14.38 -8.49
CA PRO A 73 7.03 14.14 -7.05
C PRO A 73 6.18 12.90 -6.72
N VAL A 74 6.28 11.84 -7.54
CA VAL A 74 5.53 10.57 -7.40
C VAL A 74 6.51 9.46 -7.05
N HIS A 75 6.27 8.79 -5.92
CA HIS A 75 7.04 7.61 -5.54
C HIS A 75 6.61 6.40 -6.38
N TYR A 76 7.49 5.40 -6.46
CA TYR A 76 7.15 4.14 -7.09
C TYR A 76 7.79 2.97 -6.35
N GLY A 77 7.19 1.79 -6.53
CA GLY A 77 7.61 0.57 -5.88
C GLY A 77 7.31 -0.67 -6.71
N ALA A 78 7.81 -1.82 -6.27
CA ALA A 78 7.53 -3.09 -6.94
C ALA A 78 6.34 -3.82 -6.32
N GLN A 79 5.71 -4.70 -7.09
CA GLN A 79 4.56 -5.49 -6.64
C GLN A 79 4.95 -6.77 -5.86
N ASP A 80 6.25 -7.12 -5.84
CA ASP A 80 6.82 -8.23 -5.07
C ASP A 80 8.35 -8.04 -4.95
N LEU A 81 8.99 -8.82 -4.08
CA LEU A 81 10.43 -9.06 -4.09
C LEU A 81 10.78 -10.47 -3.62
N SER A 82 11.98 -10.91 -3.99
CA SER A 82 12.58 -12.11 -3.45
C SER A 82 13.09 -11.91 -2.02
N ALA A 83 13.02 -12.95 -1.22
CA ALA A 83 13.71 -13.01 0.08
C ALA A 83 15.25 -13.02 -0.07
N GLN A 84 15.75 -13.37 -1.26
CA GLN A 84 17.15 -13.61 -1.56
C GLN A 84 17.79 -12.39 -2.23
N ASP A 85 19.05 -12.11 -1.91
CA ASP A 85 19.77 -10.96 -2.47
C ASP A 85 20.28 -11.24 -3.89
N SER A 86 20.72 -12.48 -4.14
CA SER A 86 21.14 -13.00 -5.46
C SER A 86 21.19 -14.53 -5.43
N GLY A 87 21.23 -15.19 -6.59
CA GLY A 87 21.48 -16.64 -6.66
C GLY A 87 20.68 -17.34 -7.75
N ALA A 88 20.56 -18.66 -7.63
CA ALA A 88 19.85 -19.53 -8.57
C ALA A 88 18.32 -19.49 -8.34
N TYR A 89 17.73 -18.32 -8.46
CA TYR A 89 16.29 -18.05 -8.27
C TYR A 89 15.69 -17.51 -9.58
N THR A 90 15.62 -18.37 -10.60
CA THR A 90 15.16 -17.99 -11.94
C THR A 90 13.76 -17.37 -11.90
N GLY A 91 13.64 -16.13 -12.36
CA GLY A 91 12.38 -15.37 -12.43
C GLY A 91 12.12 -14.45 -11.23
N GLU A 92 12.91 -14.55 -10.17
CA GLU A 92 12.77 -13.71 -8.98
C GLU A 92 13.55 -12.38 -9.11
N ILE A 93 13.06 -11.34 -8.42
CA ILE A 93 13.65 -10.00 -8.42
C ILE A 93 14.07 -9.65 -6.98
N SER A 94 15.37 -9.43 -6.78
CA SER A 94 15.89 -9.13 -5.44
C SER A 94 15.68 -7.67 -5.03
N GLY A 95 15.66 -7.42 -3.73
CA GLY A 95 15.66 -6.05 -3.19
C GLY A 95 16.84 -5.21 -3.69
N GLN A 96 18.00 -5.84 -3.98
CA GLN A 96 19.15 -5.17 -4.57
C GLN A 96 18.82 -4.55 -5.94
N PHE A 97 18.07 -5.27 -6.78
CA PHE A 97 17.68 -4.78 -8.11
C PHE A 97 16.70 -3.61 -7.99
N LEU A 98 15.71 -3.74 -7.09
CA LEU A 98 14.71 -2.71 -6.84
C LEU A 98 15.33 -1.43 -6.28
N SER A 99 16.29 -1.55 -5.37
CA SER A 99 17.04 -0.42 -4.81
C SER A 99 17.81 0.34 -5.90
N ARG A 100 18.40 -0.38 -6.87
CA ARG A 100 19.05 0.25 -8.04
C ARG A 100 18.08 0.94 -9.00
N LEU A 101 16.83 0.48 -9.04
CA LEU A 101 15.75 1.14 -9.76
C LEU A 101 15.17 2.34 -8.98
N GLY A 102 15.63 2.61 -7.74
CA GLY A 102 15.14 3.72 -6.94
C GLY A 102 13.75 3.50 -6.34
N CYS A 103 13.31 2.25 -6.23
CA CYS A 103 12.02 1.93 -5.62
C CYS A 103 11.98 2.41 -4.16
N SER A 104 11.01 3.25 -3.82
CA SER A 104 10.78 3.69 -2.44
C SER A 104 10.04 2.60 -1.63
N TYR A 105 9.19 1.84 -2.32
CA TYR A 105 8.28 0.86 -1.74
C TYR A 105 8.36 -0.51 -2.40
N VAL A 106 7.84 -1.52 -1.71
CA VAL A 106 7.52 -2.82 -2.32
C VAL A 106 6.32 -3.46 -1.62
N LEU A 107 5.36 -3.97 -2.41
CA LEU A 107 4.26 -4.77 -1.87
C LEU A 107 4.79 -6.13 -1.43
N VAL A 108 4.34 -6.61 -0.27
CA VAL A 108 4.71 -7.92 0.27
C VAL A 108 3.45 -8.62 0.76
N GLY A 109 3.19 -9.83 0.26
CA GLY A 109 2.06 -10.63 0.74
C GLY A 109 0.69 -10.14 0.29
N HIS A 110 0.60 -9.48 -0.86
CA HIS A 110 -0.69 -9.17 -1.48
C HIS A 110 -1.56 -10.42 -1.59
N SER A 111 -2.87 -10.29 -1.34
CA SER A 111 -3.84 -11.38 -1.31
C SER A 111 -3.74 -12.35 -2.49
N GLU A 112 -3.56 -11.82 -3.71
CA GLU A 112 -3.34 -12.63 -4.93
C GLU A 112 -2.08 -13.51 -4.85
N ARG A 113 -1.00 -13.02 -4.24
CA ARG A 113 0.24 -13.81 -4.05
C ARG A 113 0.08 -14.88 -2.97
N ARG A 114 -0.58 -14.55 -1.86
CA ARG A 114 -0.93 -15.54 -0.82
C ARG A 114 -1.79 -16.66 -1.40
N ALA A 115 -2.80 -16.33 -2.20
CA ALA A 115 -3.73 -17.30 -2.76
C ALA A 115 -3.15 -18.11 -3.94
N LEU A 116 -2.52 -17.44 -4.91
CA LEU A 116 -2.09 -18.07 -6.17
C LEU A 116 -0.66 -18.60 -6.14
N HIS A 117 0.20 -18.01 -5.31
CA HIS A 117 1.61 -18.38 -5.17
C HIS A 117 1.92 -19.02 -3.81
N HIS A 118 0.91 -19.22 -2.97
CA HIS A 118 1.01 -19.90 -1.67
C HIS A 118 2.05 -19.25 -0.74
N GLU A 119 2.14 -17.93 -0.75
CA GLU A 119 3.06 -17.21 0.15
C GLU A 119 2.59 -17.30 1.60
N SER A 120 3.39 -17.98 2.44
CA SER A 120 3.13 -18.14 3.87
C SER A 120 3.67 -16.96 4.68
N ASP A 121 3.14 -16.75 5.89
CA ASP A 121 3.61 -15.68 6.78
C ASP A 121 5.12 -15.77 7.07
N ALA A 122 5.65 -17.00 7.23
CA ALA A 122 7.08 -17.23 7.40
C ALA A 122 7.91 -16.78 6.18
N LEU A 123 7.42 -17.03 4.95
CA LEU A 123 8.07 -16.51 3.74
C LEU A 123 8.01 -14.98 3.72
N LEU A 124 6.85 -14.42 4.05
CA LEU A 124 6.63 -12.98 4.03
C LEU A 124 7.52 -12.25 5.05
N ALA A 125 7.73 -12.80 6.25
CA ALA A 125 8.71 -12.27 7.20
C ALA A 125 10.10 -12.15 6.58
N THR A 126 10.55 -13.16 5.82
CA THR A 126 11.85 -13.10 5.13
C THR A 126 11.88 -12.06 4.00
N LYS A 127 10.76 -11.84 3.30
CA LYS A 127 10.61 -10.81 2.26
C LYS A 127 10.58 -9.39 2.86
N VAL A 128 9.85 -9.17 3.95
CA VAL A 128 9.85 -7.91 4.71
C VAL A 128 11.26 -7.57 5.18
N ALA A 129 11.97 -8.55 5.77
CA ALA A 129 13.36 -8.37 6.15
C ALA A 129 14.26 -8.05 4.93
N ALA A 130 14.04 -8.70 3.79
CA ALA A 130 14.77 -8.39 2.56
C ALA A 130 14.54 -6.97 2.04
N ALA A 131 13.32 -6.46 2.13
CA ALA A 131 13.01 -5.07 1.75
C ALA A 131 13.83 -4.10 2.60
N PHE A 132 13.81 -4.27 3.93
CA PHE A 132 14.58 -3.43 4.84
C PHE A 132 16.09 -3.55 4.65
N ARG A 133 16.63 -4.74 4.37
CA ARG A 133 18.07 -4.92 4.06
C ARG A 133 18.55 -4.03 2.92
N HIS A 134 17.68 -3.76 1.95
CA HIS A 134 17.97 -2.92 0.78
C HIS A 134 17.39 -1.51 0.86
N SER A 135 16.99 -1.08 2.07
CA SER A 135 16.43 0.26 2.34
C SER A 135 15.18 0.59 1.53
N ILE A 136 14.34 -0.42 1.27
CA ILE A 136 13.03 -0.26 0.62
C ILE A 136 11.96 -0.43 1.69
N THR A 137 10.95 0.44 1.67
CA THR A 137 9.84 0.36 2.63
C THR A 137 8.85 -0.74 2.21
N PRO A 138 8.66 -1.81 3.01
CA PRO A 138 7.65 -2.80 2.71
C PRO A 138 6.24 -2.23 2.96
N VAL A 139 5.33 -2.50 2.03
CA VAL A 139 3.89 -2.39 2.20
C VAL A 139 3.36 -3.80 2.39
N LEU A 140 3.24 -4.21 3.66
CA LEU A 140 2.80 -5.56 4.03
C LEU A 140 1.28 -5.64 3.91
N CYS A 141 0.79 -6.53 3.05
CA CYS A 141 -0.64 -6.77 2.93
C CYS A 141 -1.11 -7.92 3.84
N VAL A 142 -2.22 -7.69 4.53
CA VAL A 142 -2.89 -8.65 5.43
C VAL A 142 -4.40 -8.55 5.24
N GLY A 143 -5.11 -9.64 5.48
CA GLY A 143 -6.57 -9.64 5.44
C GLY A 143 -7.17 -11.00 5.18
N GLU A 144 -8.48 -11.06 5.30
CA GLU A 144 -9.26 -12.28 5.43
C GLU A 144 -10.16 -12.58 4.23
N GLY A 145 -10.36 -13.87 3.96
CA GLY A 145 -11.37 -14.36 3.01
C GLY A 145 -12.78 -14.41 3.59
N LEU A 146 -13.76 -14.65 2.72
CA LEU A 146 -15.19 -14.64 3.07
C LEU A 146 -15.56 -15.64 4.17
N GLU A 147 -15.01 -16.85 4.14
CA GLU A 147 -15.28 -17.88 5.14
C GLU A 147 -14.87 -17.45 6.54
N ILE A 148 -13.72 -16.77 6.66
CA ILE A 148 -13.20 -16.25 7.93
C ILE A 148 -14.05 -15.07 8.43
N ARG A 149 -14.47 -14.17 7.52
CA ARG A 149 -15.39 -13.06 7.84
C ARG A 149 -16.71 -13.61 8.40
N GLN A 150 -17.32 -14.57 7.71
CA GLN A 150 -18.58 -15.20 8.11
C GLN A 150 -18.48 -16.00 9.41
N ALA A 151 -17.30 -16.56 9.72
CA ALA A 151 -17.03 -17.24 10.99
C ALA A 151 -16.86 -16.28 12.18
N GLY A 152 -16.72 -14.97 11.94
CA GLY A 152 -16.52 -13.97 13.00
C GLY A 152 -15.11 -13.97 13.60
N THR A 153 -14.13 -14.63 12.96
CA THR A 153 -12.74 -14.75 13.44
C THR A 153 -11.76 -13.88 12.65
N HIS A 154 -12.27 -12.96 11.83
CA HIS A 154 -11.50 -12.14 10.90
C HIS A 154 -10.46 -11.23 11.55
N VAL A 155 -10.76 -10.66 12.73
CA VAL A 155 -9.78 -9.84 13.45
C VAL A 155 -8.59 -10.69 13.84
N GLU A 156 -8.79 -11.79 14.58
CA GLU A 156 -7.69 -12.63 15.04
C GLU A 156 -6.89 -13.21 13.87
N TYR A 157 -7.56 -13.69 12.82
CA TYR A 157 -6.90 -14.19 11.62
C TYR A 157 -5.97 -13.14 10.97
N THR A 158 -6.45 -11.90 10.84
CA THR A 158 -5.65 -10.81 10.26
C THR A 158 -4.47 -10.43 11.16
N LEU A 159 -4.65 -10.45 12.48
CA LEU A 159 -3.58 -10.18 13.44
C LEU A 159 -2.54 -11.31 13.49
N GLU A 160 -2.95 -12.57 13.34
CA GLU A 160 -2.03 -13.71 13.21
C GLU A 160 -1.16 -13.58 11.96
N GLN A 161 -1.75 -13.23 10.81
CA GLN A 161 -0.99 -12.94 9.59
C GLN A 161 0.02 -11.80 9.80
N LEU A 162 -0.39 -10.73 10.48
CA LEU A 162 0.46 -9.58 10.80
C LEU A 162 1.64 -10.00 11.67
N ARG A 163 1.40 -10.69 12.79
CA ARG A 163 2.44 -11.18 13.70
C ARG A 163 3.42 -12.09 12.97
N GLY A 164 2.92 -13.07 12.23
CA GLY A 164 3.74 -14.03 11.51
C GLY A 164 4.60 -13.37 10.43
N SER A 165 4.05 -12.38 9.72
CA SER A 165 4.76 -11.67 8.66
C SER A 165 5.77 -10.62 9.17
N LEU A 166 5.76 -10.31 10.47
CA LEU A 166 6.66 -9.35 11.11
C LEU A 166 7.66 -10.01 12.08
N GLU A 167 7.77 -11.33 12.06
CA GLU A 167 8.74 -12.06 12.88
C GLU A 167 10.17 -11.57 12.61
N GLY A 168 10.89 -11.22 13.68
CA GLY A 168 12.28 -10.77 13.61
C GLY A 168 12.48 -9.31 13.16
N ILE A 169 11.40 -8.55 12.92
CA ILE A 169 11.47 -7.12 12.61
C ILE A 169 11.70 -6.32 13.91
N THR A 170 12.57 -5.32 13.84
CA THR A 170 12.87 -4.41 14.96
C THR A 170 11.87 -3.25 15.03
N ALA A 171 11.75 -2.58 16.18
CA ALA A 171 10.90 -1.40 16.31
C ALA A 171 11.35 -0.27 15.36
N GLU A 172 12.66 -0.11 15.14
CA GLU A 172 13.22 0.89 14.22
C GLU A 172 12.83 0.63 12.76
N GLN A 173 12.82 -0.64 12.34
CA GLN A 173 12.33 -1.04 11.02
C GLN A 173 10.82 -0.89 10.91
N ALA A 174 10.09 -1.36 11.93
CA ALA A 174 8.63 -1.26 11.97
C ALA A 174 8.16 0.21 11.91
N ALA A 175 8.92 1.17 12.44
CA ALA A 175 8.55 2.58 12.42
C ALA A 175 8.38 3.17 11.00
N THR A 176 8.97 2.55 9.97
CA THR A 176 8.80 2.97 8.57
C THR A 176 7.88 2.06 7.76
N LEU A 177 7.45 0.93 8.33
CA LEU A 177 6.53 -0.02 7.72
C LEU A 177 5.24 0.68 7.26
N VAL A 178 4.67 0.16 6.17
CA VAL A 178 3.27 0.39 5.80
C VAL A 178 2.54 -0.94 5.85
N VAL A 179 1.34 -0.95 6.40
CA VAL A 179 0.44 -2.12 6.38
C VAL A 179 -0.73 -1.80 5.48
N ALA A 180 -1.17 -2.72 4.63
CA ALA A 180 -2.39 -2.59 3.84
C ALA A 180 -3.38 -3.68 4.25
N TYR A 181 -4.52 -3.27 4.80
CA TYR A 181 -5.62 -4.18 5.11
C TYR A 181 -6.45 -4.47 3.84
N GLU A 182 -6.48 -5.72 3.40
CA GLU A 182 -7.25 -6.18 2.24
C GLU A 182 -8.47 -7.00 2.69
N PRO A 183 -9.71 -6.45 2.63
CA PRO A 183 -10.92 -7.24 2.85
C PRO A 183 -11.18 -8.17 1.66
N VAL A 184 -10.44 -9.28 1.54
CA VAL A 184 -10.49 -10.19 0.38
C VAL A 184 -11.91 -10.70 0.11
N TRP A 185 -12.70 -10.84 1.16
CA TRP A 185 -14.13 -11.17 1.10
C TRP A 185 -14.99 -10.19 0.27
N ALA A 186 -14.56 -8.94 0.11
CA ALA A 186 -15.25 -7.88 -0.65
C ALA A 186 -14.59 -7.57 -2.01
N ILE A 187 -13.48 -8.22 -2.36
CA ILE A 187 -12.76 -7.97 -3.62
C ILE A 187 -13.40 -8.81 -4.74
N GLY A 188 -14.16 -8.16 -5.63
CA GLY A 188 -14.74 -8.81 -6.82
C GLY A 188 -15.93 -9.75 -6.53
N THR A 189 -16.45 -9.76 -5.30
CA THR A 189 -17.57 -10.61 -4.87
C THR A 189 -18.94 -9.92 -4.95
N GLY A 190 -18.97 -8.60 -5.14
CA GLY A 190 -20.19 -7.79 -5.09
C GLY A 190 -20.57 -7.34 -3.67
N GLU A 191 -19.94 -7.91 -2.64
CA GLU A 191 -19.98 -7.41 -1.27
C GLU A 191 -19.18 -6.12 -1.13
N VAL A 192 -19.58 -5.26 -0.20
CA VAL A 192 -18.96 -3.94 0.01
C VAL A 192 -18.43 -3.85 1.43
N ALA A 193 -17.11 -3.81 1.58
CA ALA A 193 -16.46 -3.40 2.81
C ALA A 193 -16.53 -1.87 2.93
N GLY A 194 -17.23 -1.39 3.96
CA GLY A 194 -17.50 0.02 4.20
C GLY A 194 -16.42 0.71 5.06
N PRO A 195 -16.57 2.02 5.32
CA PRO A 195 -15.67 2.75 6.20
C PRO A 195 -15.59 2.16 7.62
N GLU A 196 -16.69 1.61 8.15
CA GLU A 196 -16.72 1.00 9.48
C GLU A 196 -15.85 -0.27 9.54
N ASP A 197 -15.93 -1.15 8.52
CA ASP A 197 -15.07 -2.34 8.41
C ASP A 197 -13.58 -1.94 8.29
N ALA A 198 -13.29 -0.91 7.49
CA ALA A 198 -11.93 -0.39 7.34
C ALA A 198 -11.37 0.13 8.67
N GLN A 199 -12.17 0.90 9.43
CA GLN A 199 -11.79 1.43 10.73
C GLN A 199 -11.57 0.32 11.76
N GLU A 200 -12.46 -0.68 11.82
CA GLU A 200 -12.35 -1.81 12.75
C GLU A 200 -10.99 -2.50 12.62
N LEU A 201 -10.64 -2.92 11.40
CA LEU A 201 -9.40 -3.66 11.17
C LEU A 201 -8.17 -2.78 11.28
N CYS A 202 -8.21 -1.53 10.80
CA CYS A 202 -7.06 -0.64 10.94
C CYS A 202 -6.77 -0.30 12.41
N ALA A 203 -7.81 -0.13 13.24
CA ALA A 203 -7.64 0.08 14.67
C ALA A 203 -7.09 -1.17 15.38
N ALA A 204 -7.57 -2.36 15.02
CA ALA A 204 -7.04 -3.63 15.55
C ALA A 204 -5.57 -3.82 15.18
N ILE A 205 -5.21 -3.58 13.91
CA ILE A 205 -3.82 -3.63 13.43
C ILE A 205 -2.94 -2.64 14.19
N ARG A 206 -3.39 -1.39 14.39
CA ARG A 206 -2.61 -0.40 15.15
C ARG A 206 -2.39 -0.83 16.60
N THR A 207 -3.42 -1.37 17.23
CA THR A 207 -3.35 -1.88 18.60
C THR A 207 -2.35 -3.02 18.71
N GLU A 208 -2.35 -3.93 17.74
CA GLU A 208 -1.40 -5.04 17.67
C GLU A 208 0.04 -4.54 17.45
N LEU A 209 0.25 -3.59 16.55
CA LEU A 209 1.56 -2.96 16.34
C LEU A 209 2.09 -2.30 17.61
N ALA A 210 1.21 -1.70 18.43
CA ALA A 210 1.59 -1.11 19.70
C ALA A 210 2.02 -2.18 20.72
N GLN A 211 1.37 -3.35 20.73
CA GLN A 211 1.78 -4.48 21.57
C GLN A 211 3.13 -5.06 21.14
N LEU A 212 3.38 -5.16 19.83
CA LEU A 212 4.60 -5.73 19.27
C LEU A 212 5.81 -4.80 19.39
N PHE A 213 5.63 -3.49 19.15
CA PHE A 213 6.74 -2.55 18.95
C PHE A 213 6.64 -1.26 19.80
N GLY A 214 5.62 -1.14 20.64
CA GLY A 214 5.35 0.04 21.46
C GLY A 214 4.54 1.13 20.75
N ASP A 215 3.88 1.97 21.55
CA ASP A 215 2.97 3.03 21.08
C ASP A 215 3.65 4.03 20.13
N GLU A 216 4.92 4.39 20.39
CA GLU A 216 5.66 5.34 19.56
C GLU A 216 5.87 4.80 18.14
N THR A 217 6.16 3.51 18.01
CA THR A 217 6.34 2.85 16.70
C THR A 217 5.00 2.76 15.98
N ALA A 218 3.96 2.26 16.66
CA ALA A 218 2.63 2.10 16.08
C ALA A 218 1.99 3.42 15.62
N ALA A 219 2.31 4.53 16.29
CA ALA A 219 1.87 5.87 15.91
C ALA A 219 2.50 6.39 14.61
N LYS A 220 3.64 5.82 14.17
CA LYS A 220 4.35 6.17 12.92
C LYS A 220 3.92 5.29 11.74
N VAL A 221 3.53 4.04 12.00
CA VAL A 221 3.09 3.10 10.96
C VAL A 221 1.82 3.62 10.28
N ARG A 222 1.87 3.69 8.95
CA ARG A 222 0.71 3.99 8.11
C ARG A 222 -0.05 2.71 7.81
N ILE A 223 -1.36 2.73 8.02
CA ILE A 223 -2.25 1.60 7.73
C ILE A 223 -3.20 2.00 6.60
N LEU A 224 -3.07 1.35 5.45
CA LEU A 224 -3.87 1.61 4.26
C LEU A 224 -5.07 0.69 4.21
N TYR A 225 -6.17 1.17 3.64
CA TYR A 225 -7.26 0.32 3.20
C TYR A 225 -7.04 -0.16 1.76
N GLY A 226 -7.04 -1.47 1.55
CA GLY A 226 -6.77 -2.14 0.26
C GLY A 226 -8.00 -2.74 -0.42
N GLY A 227 -9.21 -2.40 0.02
CA GLY A 227 -10.45 -2.84 -0.62
C GLY A 227 -10.80 -2.06 -1.89
N SER A 228 -12.06 -2.14 -2.32
CA SER A 228 -12.53 -1.43 -3.52
C SER A 228 -12.64 0.08 -3.27
N VAL A 229 -11.68 0.83 -3.81
CA VAL A 229 -11.61 2.29 -3.69
C VAL A 229 -11.90 2.95 -5.03
N LYS A 230 -12.76 3.97 -4.99
CA LYS A 230 -13.11 4.88 -6.09
C LYS A 230 -13.13 6.32 -5.55
N ALA A 231 -13.10 7.31 -6.43
CA ALA A 231 -13.20 8.71 -6.02
C ALA A 231 -14.44 8.98 -5.14
N ALA A 232 -15.55 8.32 -5.47
CA ALA A 232 -16.82 8.47 -4.76
C ALA A 232 -16.83 7.95 -3.30
N ASN A 233 -15.91 7.07 -2.90
CA ASN A 233 -15.85 6.53 -1.54
C ASN A 233 -14.52 6.79 -0.81
N ALA A 234 -13.49 7.29 -1.49
CA ALA A 234 -12.18 7.54 -0.89
C ALA A 234 -12.26 8.49 0.32
N ALA A 235 -13.07 9.55 0.22
CA ALA A 235 -13.21 10.55 1.28
C ALA A 235 -13.80 9.96 2.58
N SER A 236 -14.83 9.11 2.49
CA SER A 236 -15.45 8.50 3.68
C SER A 236 -14.57 7.43 4.33
N ILE A 237 -13.78 6.72 3.54
CA ILE A 237 -12.78 5.75 4.02
C ILE A 237 -11.64 6.49 4.73
N LEU A 238 -11.08 7.54 4.13
CA LEU A 238 -9.96 8.32 4.70
C LEU A 238 -10.42 9.26 5.83
N ALA A 239 -11.72 9.44 6.00
CA ALA A 239 -12.31 10.08 7.17
C ALA A 239 -12.26 9.18 8.43
N GLN A 240 -11.88 7.91 8.34
CA GLN A 240 -11.69 7.05 9.49
C GLN A 240 -10.40 7.37 10.25
N ARG A 241 -10.36 7.12 11.57
CA ARG A 241 -9.26 7.54 12.45
C ARG A 241 -7.94 6.85 12.13
N ASP A 242 -8.02 5.55 11.90
CA ASP A 242 -6.84 4.68 11.82
C ASP A 242 -6.48 4.30 10.38
N VAL A 243 -7.22 4.82 9.39
CA VAL A 243 -6.96 4.62 7.96
C VAL A 243 -6.09 5.76 7.45
N ASP A 244 -4.82 5.47 7.17
CA ASP A 244 -3.78 6.44 6.78
C ASP A 244 -3.52 6.49 5.27
N GLY A 245 -4.43 5.96 4.47
CA GLY A 245 -4.27 5.90 3.03
C GLY A 245 -5.02 4.74 2.40
N VAL A 246 -4.77 4.51 1.11
CA VAL A 246 -5.42 3.46 0.34
C VAL A 246 -4.46 2.77 -0.61
N LEU A 247 -4.61 1.46 -0.77
CA LEU A 247 -3.97 0.66 -1.80
C LEU A 247 -5.00 0.36 -2.91
N VAL A 248 -4.97 1.17 -3.96
CA VAL A 248 -5.98 1.21 -5.01
C VAL A 248 -5.65 0.22 -6.13
N GLY A 249 -6.57 -0.69 -6.43
CA GLY A 249 -6.47 -1.61 -7.56
C GLY A 249 -6.85 -0.97 -8.90
N GLY A 250 -7.92 -1.45 -9.54
CA GLY A 250 -8.28 -1.07 -10.92
C GLY A 250 -8.49 0.42 -11.17
N ALA A 251 -8.97 1.18 -10.17
CA ALA A 251 -9.12 2.63 -10.29
C ALA A 251 -7.79 3.38 -10.45
N SER A 252 -6.65 2.75 -10.10
CA SER A 252 -5.31 3.31 -10.32
C SER A 252 -4.84 3.27 -11.78
N LEU A 253 -5.54 2.53 -12.64
CA LEU A 253 -5.24 2.41 -14.08
C LEU A 253 -5.86 3.53 -14.91
N ASP A 254 -6.71 4.37 -14.30
CA ASP A 254 -7.26 5.58 -14.90
C ASP A 254 -6.68 6.80 -14.20
N ALA A 255 -5.95 7.65 -14.94
CA ALA A 255 -5.25 8.80 -14.37
C ALA A 255 -6.20 9.82 -13.73
N ALA A 256 -7.39 10.03 -14.29
CA ALA A 256 -8.35 11.00 -13.78
C ALA A 256 -9.04 10.47 -12.52
N GLU A 257 -9.48 9.21 -12.53
CA GLU A 257 -10.06 8.56 -11.35
C GLU A 257 -9.03 8.51 -10.21
N PHE A 258 -7.80 8.08 -10.48
CA PHE A 258 -6.76 8.00 -9.47
C PHE A 258 -6.37 9.37 -8.93
N ALA A 259 -6.27 10.40 -9.78
CA ALA A 259 -6.02 11.77 -9.32
C ALA A 259 -7.15 12.30 -8.41
N ASN A 260 -8.41 11.95 -8.67
CA ASN A 260 -9.51 12.30 -7.78
C ASN A 260 -9.44 11.56 -6.43
N ILE A 261 -9.01 10.29 -6.42
CA ILE A 261 -8.74 9.56 -5.16
C ILE A 261 -7.59 10.20 -4.38
N VAL A 262 -6.50 10.57 -5.05
CA VAL A 262 -5.37 11.30 -4.44
C VAL A 262 -5.84 12.60 -3.79
N ARG A 263 -6.81 13.26 -4.44
CA ARG A 263 -7.40 14.53 -4.03
C ARG A 263 -8.66 14.37 -3.17
N PHE A 264 -8.76 13.28 -2.40
CA PHE A 264 -9.94 12.93 -1.59
C PHE A 264 -10.47 14.07 -0.70
N GLU A 265 -9.60 14.98 -0.23
CA GLU A 265 -10.00 16.13 0.60
C GLU A 265 -11.01 17.05 -0.10
N HIS A 266 -10.95 17.16 -1.43
CA HIS A 266 -11.91 17.95 -2.21
C HIS A 266 -13.30 17.28 -2.33
N HIS A 267 -13.41 16.02 -1.92
CA HIS A 267 -14.65 15.25 -1.92
C HIS A 267 -15.26 15.12 -0.52
N LEU A 268 -14.60 15.66 0.51
CA LEU A 268 -15.22 15.82 1.81
C LEU A 268 -16.30 16.90 1.70
N VAL A 269 -17.55 16.51 1.93
CA VAL A 269 -18.63 17.49 2.12
C VAL A 269 -18.30 18.24 3.40
N THR A 270 -18.06 19.55 3.30
CA THR A 270 -17.97 20.41 4.47
C THR A 270 -19.35 20.44 5.13
N ASP A 271 -19.46 19.85 6.31
CA ASP A 271 -20.56 20.11 7.23
C ASP A 271 -20.55 21.57 7.73
#